data_AF-A0A3B9BBW3-F1
#
_entry.id   AF-A0A3B9BBW3-F1
#
_cell.length_a   1.000
_cell.length_b   1.000
_cell.length_c   1.000
_cell.angle_alpha   90.00
_cell.angle_beta   90.00
_cell.angle_gamma   90.00
#
_symmetry.space_group_name_H-M   'P 1'
#
loop_
_entity.id
_entity.type
_entity.pdbx_description
1 polymer ?
#
loop_
_entity_poly.entity_id
_entity_poly.type
_entity_poly.pdbx_seq_one_letter_code
_entity_poly.pdbx_strand_id
1 'polypeptide(L)'
;MNPHLSFFLFLISSGVCSSLSAESRDEILRKGKELYNGAGSCVACHMADGKGQKGNIPPLAGSDWLKEGSDRSIAISLRGLAGPIQVNGKKYYAAMPPQLLFDDEKLAYILSYVNNAWGNQEDLVRKEQVAKARRELSQDVFTPQTLLKKFPFDKKYSKKNGTFTPTFDDTLTEITKPVIYRTFMPGASPAAFAVALPGNHYFCWDAGECRLRYVWTKGGFIKSNQAHWSSNGKPVAEFNGTPYYRAHTTLLKDETFDELSKTNMQKPIYDTSQAEDFPLKIEGAKGTPSFLGYQLVEGYPKFRYSLGKHTITELIGMNDKKTGIVRTFTISPPTEAVLQLTPSAFASINCDQGKSKPDGKLLLSAKDSSHFSVLITPVEETN
;
A
#
# COMPACT_ATOMS: atom_id res chain seq x y z
N MET A 1 20.07 -53.81 72.30
CA MET A 1 21.38 -53.29 71.85
C MET A 1 21.24 -52.75 70.44
N ASN A 2 21.04 -51.44 70.29
CA ASN A 2 21.74 -50.48 69.41
C ASN A 2 20.86 -49.24 69.13
N PRO A 3 21.44 -48.02 69.06
CA PRO A 3 20.71 -46.75 69.02
C PRO A 3 20.77 -46.07 67.63
N HIS A 4 20.23 -44.85 67.57
CA HIS A 4 20.44 -43.76 66.59
C HIS A 4 19.34 -43.45 65.56
N LEU A 5 18.40 -42.62 66.01
CA LEU A 5 18.12 -41.27 65.54
C LEU A 5 18.78 -40.80 64.22
N SER A 6 17.95 -40.47 63.22
CA SER A 6 18.18 -39.30 62.34
C SER A 6 16.86 -38.85 61.70
N PHE A 7 16.52 -37.61 62.02
CA PHE A 7 15.36 -36.85 61.55
C PHE A 7 15.75 -36.20 60.21
N PHE A 8 15.14 -36.63 59.09
CA PHE A 8 15.23 -35.90 57.83
C PHE A 8 13.88 -35.25 57.53
N LEU A 9 13.83 -33.94 57.72
CA LEU A 9 12.74 -33.06 57.34
C LEU A 9 12.76 -32.91 55.81
N PHE A 10 11.95 -33.69 55.09
CA PHE A 10 11.80 -33.52 53.64
C PHE A 10 10.76 -32.41 53.38
N LEU A 11 11.25 -31.23 53.01
CA LEU A 11 10.46 -30.15 52.42
C LEU A 11 9.91 -30.65 51.07
N ILE A 12 8.63 -31.03 51.04
CA ILE A 12 7.91 -31.25 49.78
C ILE A 12 7.62 -29.87 49.19
N SER A 13 8.56 -29.37 48.38
CA SER A 13 8.33 -28.24 47.49
C SER A 13 7.25 -28.64 46.48
N SER A 14 6.08 -28.01 46.62
CA SER A 14 4.98 -28.05 45.67
C SER A 14 5.45 -27.51 44.32
N GLY A 15 5.77 -28.42 43.40
CA GLY A 15 5.97 -28.10 41.99
C GLY A 15 4.65 -27.64 41.38
N VAL A 16 4.39 -26.34 41.42
CA VAL A 16 3.41 -25.71 40.54
C VAL A 16 3.99 -25.79 39.13
N CYS A 17 3.62 -26.84 38.40
CA CYS A 17 3.83 -26.90 36.97
C CYS A 17 2.90 -25.85 36.36
N SER A 18 3.40 -24.62 36.17
CA SER A 18 2.73 -23.59 35.38
C SER A 18 2.61 -24.10 33.95
N SER A 19 1.49 -24.74 33.64
CA SER A 19 1.08 -24.98 32.26
C SER A 19 0.94 -23.62 31.58
N LEU A 20 1.84 -23.31 30.65
CA LEU A 20 1.63 -22.27 29.65
C LEU A 20 0.31 -22.60 28.93
N SER A 21 -0.80 -21.95 29.33
CA SER A 21 -2.08 -22.15 28.66
C SER A 21 -1.97 -21.63 27.24
N ALA A 22 -2.25 -22.49 26.25
CA ALA A 22 -2.41 -22.05 24.87
C ALA A 22 -3.46 -20.92 24.81
N GLU A 23 -3.17 -19.88 24.04
CA GLU A 23 -4.08 -18.73 23.90
C GLU A 23 -5.46 -19.19 23.40
N SER A 24 -6.53 -18.62 23.96
CA SER A 24 -7.88 -18.94 23.54
C SER A 24 -8.15 -18.43 22.12
N ARG A 25 -9.09 -19.08 21.42
CA ARG A 25 -9.52 -18.65 20.07
C ARG A 25 -9.96 -17.18 20.06
N ASP A 26 -10.75 -16.76 21.04
CA ASP A 26 -11.26 -15.39 21.09
C ASP A 26 -10.15 -14.36 21.27
N GLU A 27 -9.12 -14.68 22.07
CA GLU A 27 -7.96 -13.82 22.27
C GLU A 27 -7.13 -13.70 20.99
N ILE A 28 -6.91 -14.81 20.28
CA ILE A 28 -6.25 -14.84 18.96
C ILE A 28 -6.99 -13.94 17.96
N LEU A 29 -8.32 -14.05 17.88
CA LEU A 29 -9.13 -13.25 16.97
C LEU A 29 -9.17 -11.77 17.37
N ARG A 30 -9.18 -11.46 18.68
CA ARG A 30 -9.12 -10.08 19.18
C ARG A 30 -7.80 -9.41 18.81
N LYS A 31 -6.66 -10.05 19.09
CA LYS A 31 -5.32 -9.56 18.68
C LYS A 31 -5.23 -9.40 17.17
N GLY A 32 -5.73 -10.38 16.42
CA GLY A 32 -5.77 -10.32 14.96
C GLY A 32 -6.58 -9.15 14.42
N LYS A 33 -7.73 -8.86 15.03
CA LYS A 33 -8.57 -7.71 14.69
C LYS A 33 -7.87 -6.38 14.97
N GLU A 34 -7.18 -6.26 16.10
CA GLU A 34 -6.43 -5.06 16.45
C GLU A 34 -5.30 -4.80 15.45
N LEU A 35 -4.53 -5.83 15.13
CA LEU A 35 -3.46 -5.75 14.13
C LEU A 35 -3.99 -5.46 12.73
N TYR A 36 -5.11 -6.08 12.32
CA TYR A 36 -5.77 -5.80 11.05
C TYR A 36 -6.17 -4.32 10.93
N ASN A 37 -6.72 -3.75 12.01
CA ASN A 37 -7.19 -2.37 12.08
C ASN A 37 -6.07 -1.34 12.37
N GLY A 38 -4.83 -1.79 12.52
CA GLY A 38 -3.67 -0.93 12.75
C GLY A 38 -3.41 0.04 11.58
N ALA A 39 -2.78 1.17 11.90
CA ALA A 39 -2.26 2.10 10.90
C ALA A 39 -1.31 1.38 9.93
N GLY A 40 -1.48 1.61 8.62
CA GLY A 40 -0.64 0.98 7.59
C GLY A 40 -0.89 -0.52 7.38
N SER A 41 -1.88 -1.10 8.04
CA SER A 41 -2.20 -2.53 7.97
C SER A 41 -3.25 -2.84 6.90
N CYS A 42 -3.79 -4.05 6.94
CA CYS A 42 -4.76 -4.58 5.97
C CYS A 42 -6.02 -3.71 5.83
N VAL A 43 -6.49 -3.07 6.91
CA VAL A 43 -7.69 -2.21 6.90
C VAL A 43 -7.57 -1.03 5.95
N ALA A 44 -6.35 -0.53 5.72
CA ALA A 44 -6.08 0.62 4.86
C ALA A 44 -6.57 0.41 3.41
N CYS A 45 -6.59 -0.85 2.97
CA CYS A 45 -7.02 -1.26 1.64
C CYS A 45 -8.30 -2.10 1.67
N HIS A 46 -8.39 -3.09 2.56
CA HIS A 46 -9.50 -4.05 2.59
C HIS A 46 -10.71 -3.58 3.41
N MET A 47 -10.62 -2.42 4.05
CA MET A 47 -11.68 -1.77 4.83
C MET A 47 -12.07 -2.52 6.11
N ALA A 48 -12.72 -1.82 7.04
CA ALA A 48 -13.11 -2.41 8.33
C ALA A 48 -14.15 -3.54 8.19
N ASP A 49 -14.97 -3.49 7.14
CA ASP A 49 -15.97 -4.51 6.82
C ASP A 49 -15.45 -5.61 5.88
N GLY A 50 -14.16 -5.58 5.54
CA GLY A 50 -13.50 -6.57 4.70
C GLY A 50 -13.98 -6.59 3.25
N LYS A 51 -14.83 -5.65 2.80
CA LYS A 51 -15.37 -5.65 1.43
C LYS A 51 -14.41 -5.07 0.40
N GLY A 52 -13.30 -4.48 0.85
CA GLY A 52 -12.37 -3.77 -0.02
C GLY A 52 -13.05 -2.59 -0.74
N GLN A 53 -12.58 -2.31 -1.95
CA GLN A 53 -13.11 -1.25 -2.79
C GLN A 53 -13.53 -1.85 -4.13
N LYS A 54 -14.81 -1.70 -4.48
CA LYS A 54 -15.38 -2.26 -5.71
C LYS A 54 -14.53 -1.87 -6.94
N GLY A 55 -14.03 -2.87 -7.67
CA GLY A 55 -13.22 -2.68 -8.88
C GLY A 55 -11.72 -2.51 -8.64
N ASN A 56 -11.29 -2.13 -7.42
CA ASN A 56 -9.90 -1.76 -7.13
C ASN A 56 -9.24 -2.72 -6.13
N ILE A 57 -9.86 -2.93 -4.97
CA ILE A 57 -9.33 -3.78 -3.90
C ILE A 57 -10.28 -4.97 -3.67
N PRO A 58 -9.82 -6.21 -3.79
CA PRO A 58 -10.68 -7.38 -3.62
C PRO A 58 -11.22 -7.51 -2.18
N PRO A 59 -12.42 -8.08 -2.01
CA PRO A 59 -12.96 -8.37 -0.71
C PRO A 59 -12.21 -9.53 -0.06
N LEU A 60 -12.00 -9.41 1.26
CA LEU A 60 -11.67 -10.52 2.15
C LEU A 60 -12.95 -11.16 2.71
N ALA A 61 -14.02 -10.37 2.85
CA ALA A 61 -15.32 -10.85 3.30
C ALA A 61 -15.91 -11.87 2.31
N GLY A 62 -16.12 -13.11 2.76
CA GLY A 62 -16.65 -14.21 1.96
C GLY A 62 -15.76 -14.58 0.77
N SER A 63 -14.45 -14.31 0.84
CA SER A 63 -13.53 -14.50 -0.29
C SER A 63 -13.29 -15.98 -0.57
N ASP A 64 -13.52 -16.40 -1.81
CA ASP A 64 -13.10 -17.69 -2.35
C ASP A 64 -11.58 -17.92 -2.25
N TRP A 65 -10.75 -16.88 -2.33
CA TRP A 65 -9.30 -16.98 -2.21
C TRP A 65 -8.79 -17.41 -0.84
N LEU A 66 -9.61 -17.24 0.21
CA LEU A 66 -9.29 -17.64 1.59
C LEU A 66 -9.68 -19.10 1.89
N LYS A 67 -10.44 -19.75 0.99
CA LYS A 67 -10.88 -21.13 1.19
C LYS A 67 -9.75 -22.12 0.98
N GLU A 68 -9.95 -23.32 1.54
CA GLU A 68 -9.10 -24.51 1.35
C GLU A 68 -7.78 -24.44 2.14
N GLY A 69 -7.83 -23.77 3.29
CA GLY A 69 -6.68 -23.58 4.15
C GLY A 69 -5.90 -22.29 3.86
N SER A 70 -4.85 -22.08 4.65
CA SER A 70 -4.22 -20.76 4.76
C SER A 70 -2.94 -20.58 3.94
N ASP A 71 -2.46 -21.62 3.25
CA ASP A 71 -1.19 -21.54 2.52
C ASP A 71 -1.21 -20.44 1.45
N ARG A 72 -2.34 -20.27 0.76
CA ARG A 72 -2.51 -19.22 -0.25
C ARG A 72 -2.47 -17.82 0.39
N SER A 73 -3.22 -17.58 1.46
CA SER A 73 -3.27 -16.27 2.12
C SER A 73 -1.98 -15.93 2.86
N ILE A 74 -1.29 -16.92 3.42
CA ILE A 74 0.06 -16.78 3.99
C ILE A 74 1.06 -16.38 2.89
N ALA A 75 1.06 -17.09 1.77
CA ALA A 75 1.96 -16.80 0.65
C ALA A 75 1.73 -15.39 0.06
N ILE A 76 0.47 -15.01 -0.16
CA ILE A 76 0.08 -13.67 -0.62
C ILE A 76 0.54 -12.60 0.38
N SER A 77 0.36 -12.83 1.68
CA SER A 77 0.75 -11.82 2.68
C SER A 77 2.27 -11.68 2.79
N LEU A 78 3.00 -12.78 2.71
CA LEU A 78 4.46 -12.80 2.86
C LEU A 78 5.21 -12.29 1.63
N ARG A 79 4.64 -12.46 0.43
CA ARG A 79 5.33 -12.18 -0.85
C ARG A 79 4.57 -11.21 -1.75
N GLY A 80 3.35 -10.87 -1.42
CA GLY A 80 2.48 -10.10 -2.29
C GLY A 80 1.88 -10.93 -3.41
N LEU A 81 0.93 -10.31 -4.12
CA LEU A 81 0.28 -10.86 -5.30
C LEU A 81 0.07 -9.73 -6.30
N ALA A 82 0.46 -9.96 -7.54
CA ALA A 82 0.48 -8.93 -8.57
C ALA A 82 -0.10 -9.49 -9.86
N GLY A 83 -1.27 -9.01 -10.26
CA GLY A 83 -1.87 -9.34 -11.56
C GLY A 83 -3.39 -9.45 -11.55
N PRO A 84 -3.98 -9.79 -12.70
CA PRO A 84 -5.43 -9.92 -12.86
C PRO A 84 -5.97 -11.13 -12.11
N ILE A 85 -6.88 -10.88 -11.18
CA ILE A 85 -7.57 -11.92 -10.41
C ILE A 85 -9.08 -11.77 -10.48
N GLN A 86 -9.77 -12.88 -10.31
CA GLN A 86 -11.20 -12.93 -10.03
C GLN A 86 -11.40 -13.38 -8.59
N VAL A 87 -12.11 -12.56 -7.81
CA VAL A 87 -12.52 -12.86 -6.44
C VAL A 87 -14.04 -12.85 -6.43
N ASN A 88 -14.65 -13.97 -6.08
CA ASN A 88 -16.11 -14.16 -6.11
C ASN A 88 -16.72 -13.78 -7.48
N GLY A 89 -16.07 -14.19 -8.58
CA GLY A 89 -16.47 -13.91 -9.96
C GLY A 89 -16.32 -12.45 -10.41
N LYS A 90 -15.80 -11.55 -9.57
CA LYS A 90 -15.54 -10.14 -9.93
C LYS A 90 -14.07 -9.96 -10.28
N LYS A 91 -13.81 -9.22 -11.36
CA LYS A 91 -12.46 -8.92 -11.86
C LYS A 91 -11.80 -7.81 -11.03
N TYR A 92 -10.53 -8.01 -10.70
CA TYR A 92 -9.66 -7.04 -10.04
C TYR A 92 -8.30 -7.02 -10.74
N TYR A 93 -7.76 -5.81 -10.88
CA TYR A 93 -6.40 -5.57 -11.32
C TYR A 93 -5.62 -5.03 -10.14
N ALA A 94 -5.12 -5.96 -9.33
CA ALA A 94 -4.57 -5.63 -8.03
C ALA A 94 -3.09 -6.01 -7.94
N ALA A 95 -2.33 -5.14 -7.30
CA ALA A 95 -1.10 -5.50 -6.64
C ALA A 95 -1.35 -5.44 -5.12
N MET A 96 -1.00 -6.48 -4.38
CA MET A 96 -0.89 -6.48 -2.93
C MET A 96 0.58 -6.65 -2.55
N PRO A 97 1.18 -5.73 -1.79
CA PRO A 97 2.62 -5.76 -1.56
C PRO A 97 2.92 -6.79 -0.48
N PRO A 98 4.15 -7.33 -0.45
CA PRO A 98 4.60 -8.12 0.69
C PRO A 98 4.41 -7.33 1.99
N GLN A 99 3.80 -7.95 3.00
CA GLN A 99 3.56 -7.32 4.30
C GLN A 99 4.77 -7.52 5.22
N LEU A 100 5.85 -6.81 4.91
CA LEU A 100 7.16 -6.99 5.57
C LEU A 100 7.19 -6.47 7.02
N LEU A 101 6.20 -5.69 7.43
CA LEU A 101 6.12 -5.08 8.76
C LEU A 101 5.68 -6.07 9.86
N PHE A 102 5.14 -7.23 9.49
CA PHE A 102 4.65 -8.22 10.44
C PHE A 102 5.59 -9.41 10.54
N ASP A 103 5.99 -9.71 11.78
CA ASP A 103 6.61 -10.98 12.14
C ASP A 103 5.60 -12.14 12.00
N ASP A 104 6.09 -13.36 12.19
CA ASP A 104 5.30 -14.58 11.96
C ASP A 104 4.11 -14.71 12.88
N GLU A 105 4.23 -14.23 14.12
CA GLU A 105 3.17 -14.30 15.13
C GLU A 105 2.06 -13.27 14.84
N LYS A 106 2.44 -12.01 14.58
CA LYS A 106 1.48 -10.97 14.20
C LYS A 106 0.73 -11.34 12.93
N LEU A 107 1.43 -11.86 11.92
CA LEU A 107 0.79 -12.26 10.68
C LEU A 107 -0.15 -13.46 10.87
N ALA A 108 0.21 -14.41 11.73
CA ALA A 108 -0.67 -15.52 12.10
C ALA A 108 -1.95 -15.04 12.80
N TYR A 109 -1.87 -14.06 13.71
CA TYR A 109 -3.06 -13.45 14.32
C TYR A 109 -3.94 -12.75 13.28
N ILE A 110 -3.35 -11.92 12.41
CA ILE A 110 -4.09 -11.19 11.36
C ILE A 110 -4.85 -12.18 10.45
N LEU A 111 -4.17 -13.21 9.96
CA LEU A 111 -4.77 -14.18 9.05
C LEU A 111 -5.83 -15.03 9.75
N SER A 112 -5.62 -15.38 11.03
CA SER A 112 -6.64 -16.06 11.83
C SER A 112 -7.92 -15.23 11.95
N TYR A 113 -7.80 -13.92 12.18
CA TYR A 113 -8.94 -13.01 12.18
C TYR A 113 -9.61 -12.94 10.82
N VAL A 114 -8.86 -12.71 9.74
CA VAL A 114 -9.40 -12.63 8.36
C VAL A 114 -10.14 -13.91 7.97
N ASN A 115 -9.60 -15.07 8.32
CA ASN A 115 -10.20 -16.40 8.08
C ASN A 115 -11.52 -16.64 8.82
N ASN A 116 -11.81 -15.84 9.85
CA ASN A 116 -12.95 -16.05 10.75
C ASN A 116 -13.82 -14.78 10.91
N ALA A 117 -13.57 -13.75 10.10
CA ALA A 117 -14.36 -12.53 10.05
C ALA A 117 -15.32 -12.55 8.85
N TRP A 118 -16.38 -11.75 8.93
CA TRP A 118 -17.30 -11.47 7.82
C TRP A 118 -17.90 -12.72 7.14
N GLY A 119 -18.15 -13.77 7.93
CA GLY A 119 -18.73 -15.03 7.46
C GLY A 119 -17.72 -16.02 6.87
N ASN A 120 -16.42 -15.72 6.89
CA ASN A 120 -15.38 -16.70 6.61
C ASN A 120 -15.33 -17.74 7.74
N GLN A 121 -15.04 -19.00 7.39
CA GLN A 121 -15.00 -20.13 8.32
C GLN A 121 -13.82 -21.03 7.97
N GLU A 122 -12.60 -20.54 8.20
CA GLU A 122 -11.36 -21.25 7.92
C GLU A 122 -10.55 -21.43 9.20
N ASP A 123 -9.58 -22.37 9.16
CA ASP A 123 -8.74 -22.68 10.31
C ASP A 123 -7.93 -21.47 10.80
N LEU A 124 -7.61 -21.49 12.10
CA LEU A 124 -6.66 -20.54 12.67
C LEU A 124 -5.26 -20.79 12.09
N VAL A 125 -4.55 -19.71 11.79
CA VAL A 125 -3.17 -19.75 11.32
C VAL A 125 -2.23 -19.79 12.52
N ARG A 126 -1.30 -20.72 12.51
CA ARG A 126 -0.24 -20.84 13.53
C ARG A 126 1.02 -20.12 13.07
N LYS A 127 1.76 -19.54 14.02
CA LYS A 127 3.04 -18.87 13.71
C LYS A 127 4.04 -19.79 13.02
N GLU A 128 4.03 -21.09 13.34
CA GLU A 128 4.93 -22.07 12.73
C GLU A 128 4.64 -22.27 11.23
N GLN A 129 3.37 -22.16 10.81
CA GLN A 129 2.99 -22.21 9.40
C GLN A 129 3.56 -21.00 8.65
N VAL A 130 3.43 -19.81 9.24
CA VAL A 130 3.97 -18.57 8.67
C VAL A 130 5.49 -18.62 8.61
N ALA A 131 6.15 -19.02 9.70
CA ALA A 131 7.60 -19.14 9.77
C ALA A 131 8.14 -20.15 8.76
N LYS A 132 7.47 -21.31 8.59
CA LYS A 132 7.82 -22.30 7.58
C LYS A 132 7.69 -21.72 6.17
N ALA A 133 6.55 -21.11 5.85
CA ALA A 133 6.34 -20.47 4.56
C ALA A 133 7.36 -19.36 4.30
N ARG A 134 7.71 -18.55 5.30
CA ARG A 134 8.70 -17.47 5.17
C ARG A 134 10.09 -18.01 4.82
N ARG A 135 10.48 -19.19 5.32
CA ARG A 135 11.76 -19.83 4.98
C ARG A 135 11.73 -20.49 3.59
N GLU A 136 10.61 -21.13 3.23
CA GLU A 136 10.54 -21.97 2.02
C GLU A 136 10.11 -21.21 0.76
N LEU A 137 9.39 -20.10 0.88
CA LEU A 137 8.94 -19.31 -0.26
C LEU A 137 10.06 -18.39 -0.76
N SER A 138 10.28 -18.41 -2.08
CA SER A 138 11.11 -17.39 -2.75
C SER A 138 10.67 -15.98 -2.36
N GLN A 139 11.60 -15.03 -2.31
CA GLN A 139 11.32 -13.61 -2.03
C GLN A 139 10.62 -12.89 -3.19
N ASP A 140 10.47 -13.59 -4.31
CA ASP A 140 9.73 -13.16 -5.48
C ASP A 140 8.24 -12.88 -5.19
N VAL A 141 7.69 -11.78 -5.74
CA VAL A 141 6.25 -11.52 -5.68
C VAL A 141 5.50 -12.57 -6.48
N PHE A 142 4.31 -12.99 -6.04
CA PHE A 142 3.53 -13.93 -6.83
C PHE A 142 2.79 -13.27 -7.99
N THR A 143 2.71 -13.98 -9.11
CA THR A 143 1.66 -13.75 -10.11
C THR A 143 0.50 -14.70 -9.77
N PRO A 144 -0.74 -14.40 -10.21
CA PRO A 144 -1.85 -15.32 -10.04
C PRO A 144 -1.56 -16.72 -10.61
N GLN A 145 -0.84 -16.79 -11.74
CA GLN A 145 -0.46 -18.06 -12.38
C GLN A 145 0.56 -18.83 -11.54
N THR A 146 1.62 -18.18 -11.06
CA THR A 146 2.65 -18.87 -10.27
C THR A 146 2.13 -19.28 -8.90
N LEU A 147 1.27 -18.47 -8.30
CA LEU A 147 0.63 -18.78 -7.03
C LEU A 147 -0.32 -19.96 -7.17
N LEU A 148 -1.23 -19.95 -8.15
CA LEU A 148 -2.22 -21.03 -8.33
C LEU A 148 -1.60 -22.31 -8.87
N LYS A 149 -0.43 -22.25 -9.51
CA LYS A 149 0.36 -23.45 -9.79
C LYS A 149 0.86 -24.12 -8.49
N LYS A 150 1.22 -23.33 -7.48
CA LYS A 150 1.74 -23.82 -6.19
C LYS A 150 0.61 -24.16 -5.20
N PHE A 151 -0.45 -23.36 -5.18
CA PHE A 151 -1.61 -23.45 -4.28
C PHE A 151 -2.91 -23.37 -5.10
N PRO A 152 -3.24 -24.42 -5.88
CA PRO A 152 -4.40 -24.42 -6.77
C PRO A 152 -5.71 -24.33 -5.99
N PHE A 153 -6.77 -23.89 -6.68
CA PHE A 153 -8.14 -24.06 -6.19
C PHE A 153 -8.57 -25.52 -6.32
N ASP A 154 -9.40 -26.00 -5.40
CA ASP A 154 -10.14 -27.25 -5.57
C ASP A 154 -11.07 -27.10 -6.79
N LYS A 155 -11.25 -28.20 -7.53
CA LYS A 155 -12.05 -28.27 -8.76
C LYS A 155 -13.50 -27.82 -8.55
N LYS A 156 -14.04 -27.95 -7.33
CA LYS A 156 -15.38 -27.45 -6.98
C LYS A 156 -15.49 -25.92 -6.96
N TYR A 157 -14.39 -25.19 -6.76
CA TYR A 157 -14.35 -23.73 -6.71
C TYR A 157 -13.65 -23.11 -7.93
N SER A 158 -13.07 -23.90 -8.85
CA SER A 158 -12.22 -23.40 -9.94
C SER A 158 -12.95 -22.81 -11.16
N LYS A 159 -14.26 -23.04 -11.34
CA LYS A 159 -14.95 -22.72 -12.61
C LYS A 159 -15.35 -21.23 -12.81
N LYS A 160 -15.26 -20.39 -11.77
CA LYS A 160 -15.65 -18.96 -11.83
C LYS A 160 -14.63 -18.01 -11.17
N ASN A 161 -13.50 -18.56 -10.73
CA ASN A 161 -12.54 -17.90 -9.82
C ASN A 161 -11.11 -18.10 -10.36
N GLY A 162 -10.17 -17.25 -9.94
CA GLY A 162 -8.76 -17.40 -10.32
C GLY A 162 -8.24 -16.26 -11.19
N THR A 163 -7.69 -16.56 -12.37
CA THR A 163 -7.07 -15.55 -13.25
C THR A 163 -7.98 -15.21 -14.41
N PHE A 164 -7.74 -14.08 -15.05
CA PHE A 164 -8.34 -13.77 -16.34
C PHE A 164 -7.32 -13.06 -17.21
N THR A 165 -7.45 -13.22 -18.52
CA THR A 165 -6.68 -12.40 -19.46
C THR A 165 -7.31 -11.01 -19.47
N PRO A 166 -6.56 -9.96 -19.10
CA PRO A 166 -7.04 -8.61 -19.29
C PRO A 166 -7.36 -8.42 -20.78
N THR A 167 -8.58 -8.01 -21.09
CA THR A 167 -8.93 -7.54 -22.44
C THR A 167 -8.63 -6.06 -22.54
N PHE A 168 -7.57 -5.58 -21.86
CA PHE A 168 -7.27 -4.17 -21.79
C PHE A 168 -7.04 -3.66 -23.19
N ASP A 169 -7.90 -2.73 -23.56
CA ASP A 169 -7.64 -1.85 -24.65
C ASP A 169 -6.59 -0.85 -24.15
N ASP A 170 -5.34 -1.05 -24.56
CA ASP A 170 -4.25 -0.08 -24.39
C ASP A 170 -4.56 1.26 -25.11
N THR A 171 -5.70 1.35 -25.81
CA THR A 171 -6.23 2.56 -26.44
C THR A 171 -7.39 3.19 -25.66
N LEU A 172 -7.35 3.20 -24.32
CA LEU A 172 -8.14 4.19 -23.54
C LEU A 172 -7.77 5.60 -24.03
N THR A 173 -8.41 6.01 -25.12
CA THR A 173 -8.19 7.25 -25.86
C THR A 173 -8.82 8.40 -25.09
N GLU A 174 -9.81 8.09 -24.24
CA GLU A 174 -10.46 9.05 -23.36
C GLU A 174 -10.65 8.49 -21.94
N ILE A 175 -9.89 9.02 -21.00
CA ILE A 175 -10.12 8.81 -19.57
C ILE A 175 -11.26 9.74 -19.16
N THR A 176 -12.46 9.18 -19.06
CA THR A 176 -13.66 9.94 -18.67
C THR A 176 -13.88 9.97 -17.16
N LYS A 177 -13.25 9.05 -16.42
CA LYS A 177 -13.31 8.95 -14.94
C LYS A 177 -11.94 8.58 -14.39
N PRO A 178 -11.60 8.97 -13.15
CA PRO A 178 -10.35 8.56 -12.53
C PRO A 178 -10.21 7.03 -12.49
N VAL A 179 -9.02 6.55 -12.82
CA VAL A 179 -8.66 5.13 -12.75
C VAL A 179 -7.47 4.99 -11.81
N ILE A 180 -7.58 4.09 -10.81
CA ILE A 180 -6.58 3.92 -9.77
C ILE A 180 -6.05 2.48 -9.84
N TYR A 181 -4.73 2.33 -9.93
CA TYR A 181 -4.06 1.03 -9.93
C TYR A 181 -3.01 0.98 -8.84
N ARG A 182 -3.08 -0.05 -8.00
CA ARG A 182 -1.95 -0.44 -7.16
C ARG A 182 -0.98 -1.18 -8.06
N THR A 183 0.22 -0.66 -8.25
CA THR A 183 1.25 -1.28 -9.10
C THR A 183 2.65 -0.95 -8.58
N PHE A 184 3.67 -1.59 -9.15
CA PHE A 184 5.06 -1.26 -8.86
C PHE A 184 5.48 -0.13 -9.79
N MET A 185 5.70 1.07 -9.24
CA MET A 185 6.09 2.23 -10.03
C MET A 185 7.60 2.46 -9.94
N PRO A 186 8.27 2.84 -11.04
CA PRO A 186 9.69 3.13 -11.03
C PRO A 186 10.02 4.26 -10.04
N GLY A 187 11.07 4.09 -9.24
CA GLY A 187 11.48 5.11 -8.28
C GLY A 187 10.41 5.40 -7.22
N ALA A 188 9.56 4.44 -6.89
CA ALA A 188 8.63 4.50 -5.77
C ALA A 188 8.78 3.25 -4.90
N SER A 189 8.20 3.26 -3.71
CA SER A 189 8.14 2.07 -2.88
C SER A 189 7.26 0.98 -3.53
N PRO A 190 7.38 -0.28 -3.07
CA PRO A 190 6.49 -1.36 -3.48
C PRO A 190 5.00 -1.14 -3.20
N ALA A 191 4.60 -0.06 -2.53
CA ALA A 191 3.21 0.25 -2.17
C ALA A 191 2.58 1.39 -3.02
N ALA A 192 3.19 1.75 -4.14
CA ALA A 192 2.73 2.84 -4.99
C ALA A 192 1.35 2.61 -5.67
N PHE A 193 0.70 3.73 -5.97
CA PHE A 193 -0.48 3.86 -6.81
C PHE A 193 -0.12 4.60 -8.09
N ALA A 194 -0.49 4.05 -9.23
CA ALA A 194 -0.60 4.77 -10.49
C ALA A 194 -2.05 5.24 -10.65
N VAL A 195 -2.27 6.51 -10.95
CA VAL A 195 -3.61 7.07 -11.13
C VAL A 195 -3.69 7.81 -12.45
N ALA A 196 -4.77 7.54 -13.18
CA ALA A 196 -5.11 8.21 -14.41
C ALA A 196 -6.32 9.11 -14.17
N LEU A 197 -6.22 10.39 -14.52
CA LEU A 197 -7.27 11.39 -14.34
C LEU A 197 -7.81 11.85 -15.69
N PRO A 198 -9.07 12.36 -15.73
CA PRO A 198 -9.59 13.00 -16.93
C PRO A 198 -8.71 14.15 -17.41
N GLY A 199 -8.57 14.30 -18.73
CA GLY A 199 -7.67 15.29 -19.33
C GLY A 199 -6.23 14.79 -19.55
N ASN A 200 -6.01 13.46 -19.52
CA ASN A 200 -4.71 12.84 -19.76
C ASN A 200 -3.64 13.30 -18.76
N HIS A 201 -4.01 13.45 -17.49
CA HIS A 201 -3.05 13.66 -16.41
C HIS A 201 -2.92 12.38 -15.60
N TYR A 202 -1.67 12.04 -15.28
CA TYR A 202 -1.33 10.78 -14.65
C TYR A 202 -0.36 11.03 -13.52
N PHE A 203 -0.47 10.27 -12.42
CA PHE A 203 0.46 10.41 -11.33
C PHE A 203 0.81 9.11 -10.63
N CYS A 204 1.99 9.11 -10.02
CA CYS A 204 2.43 8.10 -9.07
C CYS A 204 2.34 8.66 -7.66
N TRP A 205 1.52 8.06 -6.80
CA TRP A 205 1.44 8.38 -5.37
C TRP A 205 1.92 7.19 -4.55
N ASP A 206 2.84 7.42 -3.64
CA ASP A 206 3.56 6.37 -2.92
C ASP A 206 3.01 6.22 -1.50
N ALA A 207 2.38 5.08 -1.22
CA ALA A 207 1.83 4.81 0.10
C ALA A 207 2.87 4.36 1.14
N GLY A 208 4.02 3.85 0.72
CA GLY A 208 5.12 3.56 1.64
C GLY A 208 5.68 4.86 2.22
N GLU A 209 5.74 5.89 1.38
CA GLU A 209 6.37 7.18 1.65
C GLU A 209 5.36 8.32 1.90
N CYS A 210 4.06 8.01 1.81
CA CYS A 210 2.91 8.92 1.93
C CYS A 210 2.97 10.20 1.08
N ARG A 211 3.52 10.13 -0.14
CA ARG A 211 3.76 11.33 -0.96
C ARG A 211 3.50 11.12 -2.45
N LEU A 212 3.14 12.21 -3.13
CA LEU A 212 3.15 12.29 -4.59
C LEU A 212 4.60 12.23 -5.11
N ARG A 213 4.91 11.28 -5.99
CA ARG A 213 6.26 11.05 -6.54
C ARG A 213 6.49 11.81 -7.84
N TYR A 214 5.59 11.69 -8.79
CA TYR A 214 5.72 12.34 -10.09
C TYR A 214 4.37 12.39 -10.81
N VAL A 215 4.26 13.34 -11.75
CA VAL A 215 3.06 13.59 -12.55
C VAL A 215 3.47 13.77 -14.00
N TRP A 216 2.77 13.12 -14.93
CA TRP A 216 3.01 13.20 -16.36
C TRP A 216 1.70 13.34 -17.13
N THR A 217 1.79 13.70 -18.41
CA THR A 217 0.60 13.91 -19.27
C THR A 217 0.77 13.39 -20.71
N LYS A 218 2.01 13.38 -21.22
CA LYS A 218 2.32 12.82 -22.54
C LYS A 218 2.63 11.32 -22.43
N GLY A 219 2.36 10.59 -23.52
CA GLY A 219 2.74 9.19 -23.75
C GLY A 219 1.88 8.10 -23.07
N GLY A 220 0.71 8.52 -22.56
CA GLY A 220 -0.31 7.63 -22.01
C GLY A 220 -0.10 7.31 -20.53
N PHE A 221 -1.00 6.52 -19.97
CA PHE A 221 -0.99 6.19 -18.54
C PHE A 221 0.17 5.24 -18.17
N ILE A 222 -0.08 3.94 -18.04
CA ILE A 222 0.94 2.90 -17.89
C ILE A 222 0.66 1.85 -18.97
N LYS A 223 1.70 1.31 -19.60
CA LYS A 223 1.52 0.23 -20.59
C LYS A 223 0.95 -0.99 -19.87
N SER A 224 -0.22 -1.48 -20.28
CA SER A 224 -0.75 -2.77 -19.82
C SER A 224 -0.06 -3.93 -20.55
N ASN A 225 1.28 -3.94 -20.57
CA ASN A 225 1.94 -5.18 -20.94
C ASN A 225 1.77 -6.19 -19.79
N GLN A 226 1.44 -7.44 -20.11
CA GLN A 226 1.44 -8.51 -19.11
C GLN A 226 2.81 -8.66 -18.42
N ALA A 227 3.86 -8.06 -18.99
CA ALA A 227 5.24 -8.15 -18.54
C ALA A 227 5.48 -7.63 -17.11
N HIS A 228 4.91 -6.48 -16.72
CA HIS A 228 5.07 -5.96 -15.34
C HIS A 228 4.42 -6.86 -14.28
N TRP A 229 3.40 -7.62 -14.67
CA TRP A 229 2.78 -8.64 -13.82
C TRP A 229 3.48 -10.00 -13.92
N SER A 230 4.24 -10.29 -14.98
CA SER A 230 4.69 -11.64 -15.33
C SER A 230 6.08 -12.03 -14.82
N SER A 231 6.71 -11.24 -13.95
CA SER A 231 8.05 -11.57 -13.42
C SER A 231 8.26 -11.06 -12.01
N ASN A 232 7.47 -11.57 -11.07
CA ASN A 232 7.73 -11.45 -9.64
C ASN A 232 7.84 -10.02 -9.09
N GLY A 233 7.15 -9.05 -9.70
CA GLY A 233 7.30 -7.63 -9.36
C GLY A 233 8.68 -7.06 -9.67
N LYS A 234 9.55 -7.77 -10.39
CA LYS A 234 10.84 -7.23 -10.86
C LYS A 234 10.67 -6.17 -11.97
N PRO A 235 9.71 -6.30 -12.90
CA PRO A 235 9.40 -5.23 -13.83
C PRO A 235 8.42 -4.25 -13.17
N VAL A 236 8.85 -2.99 -13.08
CA VAL A 236 7.99 -1.86 -12.75
C VAL A 236 7.09 -1.52 -13.95
N ALA A 237 5.96 -0.86 -13.68
CA ALA A 237 5.10 -0.35 -14.72
C ALA A 237 5.86 0.64 -15.61
N GLU A 238 5.73 0.46 -16.92
CA GLU A 238 6.30 1.37 -17.90
C GLU A 238 5.29 2.50 -18.16
N PHE A 239 5.73 3.74 -18.06
CA PHE A 239 4.99 4.88 -18.56
C PHE A 239 5.87 5.58 -19.59
N ASN A 240 5.33 5.87 -20.77
CA ASN A 240 6.05 6.72 -21.71
C ASN A 240 5.66 8.14 -21.36
N GLY A 241 6.60 8.99 -20.96
CA GLY A 241 6.29 10.38 -20.69
C GLY A 241 7.29 11.03 -19.78
N THR A 242 7.70 12.25 -20.09
CA THR A 242 8.55 13.04 -19.21
C THR A 242 7.67 13.62 -18.09
N PRO A 243 7.94 13.32 -16.81
CA PRO A 243 7.18 13.93 -15.72
C PRO A 243 7.42 15.43 -15.66
N TYR A 244 6.33 16.20 -15.63
CA TYR A 244 6.39 17.65 -15.44
C TYR A 244 6.56 18.02 -13.96
N TYR A 245 6.01 17.21 -13.05
CA TYR A 245 6.30 17.27 -11.62
C TYR A 245 7.10 16.05 -11.18
N ARG A 246 8.10 16.28 -10.34
CA ARG A 246 8.99 15.28 -9.74
C ARG A 246 9.18 15.65 -8.27
N ALA A 247 9.04 14.70 -7.37
CA ALA A 247 9.43 14.88 -5.98
C ALA A 247 10.95 14.80 -5.88
N HIS A 248 11.55 15.73 -5.15
CA HIS A 248 12.94 15.65 -4.75
C HIS A 248 13.06 14.57 -3.69
N THR A 249 13.95 13.60 -3.93
CA THR A 249 14.37 12.67 -2.89
C THR A 249 15.88 12.62 -2.81
N THR A 250 16.40 12.19 -1.67
CA THR A 250 17.85 11.97 -1.49
C THR A 250 18.39 10.87 -2.40
N LEU A 251 17.52 9.96 -2.87
CA LEU A 251 17.88 8.81 -3.71
C LEU A 251 17.63 9.02 -5.20
N LEU A 252 16.69 9.89 -5.59
CA LEU A 252 16.35 10.15 -6.99
C LEU A 252 16.70 11.58 -7.36
N LYS A 253 17.58 11.72 -8.35
CA LYS A 253 17.90 13.00 -8.96
C LYS A 253 17.02 13.25 -10.18
N ASP A 254 16.96 14.51 -10.63
CA ASP A 254 16.13 14.89 -11.77
C ASP A 254 16.50 14.12 -13.04
N GLU A 255 17.80 13.85 -13.26
CA GLU A 255 18.29 13.06 -14.40
C GLU A 255 17.79 11.61 -14.34
N THR A 256 17.59 11.06 -13.13
CA THR A 256 17.08 9.71 -12.94
C THR A 256 15.65 9.58 -13.47
N PHE A 257 14.81 10.62 -13.39
CA PHE A 257 13.44 10.56 -13.93
C PHE A 257 13.39 10.49 -15.46
N ASP A 258 14.34 11.11 -16.15
CA ASP A 258 14.47 11.00 -17.60
C ASP A 258 14.90 9.58 -17.99
N GLU A 259 15.73 8.92 -17.18
CA GLU A 259 16.03 7.51 -17.33
C GLU A 259 14.80 6.64 -17.03
N LEU A 260 14.09 6.88 -15.92
CA LEU A 260 12.88 6.12 -15.54
C LEU A 260 11.80 6.13 -16.63
N SER A 261 11.65 7.25 -17.35
CA SER A 261 10.69 7.38 -18.45
C SER A 261 11.13 6.70 -19.76
N LYS A 262 12.44 6.45 -19.92
CA LYS A 262 13.04 5.87 -21.15
C LYS A 262 13.38 4.39 -21.02
N THR A 263 13.53 3.91 -19.79
CA THR A 263 14.23 2.65 -19.56
C THR A 263 13.27 1.48 -19.39
N ASN A 264 13.37 0.57 -20.34
CA ASN A 264 12.83 -0.80 -20.33
C ASN A 264 13.56 -1.68 -19.28
N MET A 265 13.76 -1.18 -18.04
CA MET A 265 14.89 -1.57 -17.16
C MET A 265 14.95 -3.04 -16.74
N GLN A 266 16.16 -3.58 -16.86
CA GLN A 266 16.59 -4.87 -16.31
C GLN A 266 16.75 -4.88 -14.77
N LYS A 267 16.69 -3.71 -14.08
CA LYS A 267 16.75 -3.61 -12.62
C LYS A 267 15.77 -2.54 -12.10
N PRO A 268 14.72 -2.91 -11.36
CA PRO A 268 13.83 -1.93 -10.75
C PRO A 268 14.59 -1.12 -9.68
N ILE A 269 14.57 0.21 -9.78
CA ILE A 269 14.96 1.08 -8.66
C ILE A 269 13.72 1.22 -7.79
N TYR A 270 13.66 0.42 -6.73
CA TYR A 270 12.76 0.70 -5.62
C TYR A 270 13.40 1.79 -4.77
N ASP A 271 12.67 2.87 -4.56
CA ASP A 271 13.02 3.79 -3.48
C ASP A 271 12.49 3.16 -2.19
N THR A 272 13.37 2.43 -1.50
CA THR A 272 13.10 1.87 -0.18
C THR A 272 13.62 2.78 0.94
N SER A 273 13.88 4.07 0.67
CA SER A 273 14.25 4.99 1.74
C SER A 273 13.18 4.96 2.82
N GLN A 274 13.59 5.18 4.07
CA GLN A 274 12.64 5.67 5.07
C GLN A 274 12.27 7.08 4.62
N ALA A 275 11.02 7.52 4.84
CA ALA A 275 10.54 8.85 4.50
C ALA A 275 11.21 10.02 5.27
N GLU A 276 12.54 10.05 5.31
CA GLU A 276 13.40 10.99 6.02
C GLU A 276 13.33 12.40 5.40
N ASP A 277 13.14 12.47 4.08
CA ASP A 277 12.96 13.69 3.30
C ASP A 277 11.49 13.96 2.95
N PHE A 278 10.55 13.42 3.75
CA PHE A 278 9.12 13.68 3.58
C PHE A 278 8.83 15.19 3.51
N PRO A 279 8.14 15.69 2.47
CA PRO A 279 8.08 17.13 2.19
C PRO A 279 7.25 17.94 3.19
N LEU A 280 6.36 17.31 3.96
CA LEU A 280 5.52 18.01 4.93
C LEU A 280 6.11 17.91 6.34
N LYS A 281 6.59 19.03 6.85
CA LYS A 281 7.07 19.18 8.23
C LYS A 281 5.99 19.84 9.08
N ILE A 282 5.67 19.21 10.20
CA ILE A 282 4.69 19.71 11.17
C ILE A 282 5.43 20.02 12.49
N GLU A 283 5.15 21.18 13.07
CA GLU A 283 5.76 21.57 14.34
C GLU A 283 5.49 20.52 15.44
N GLY A 284 6.55 20.08 16.10
CA GLY A 284 6.48 19.10 17.19
C GLY A 284 6.19 17.65 16.77
N ALA A 285 5.91 17.37 15.50
CA ALA A 285 5.80 16.01 15.00
C ALA A 285 7.19 15.39 14.77
N LYS A 286 7.37 14.16 15.26
CA LYS A 286 8.59 13.36 15.05
C LYS A 286 8.23 12.05 14.33
N GLY A 287 9.22 11.47 13.65
CA GLY A 287 9.07 10.22 12.92
C GLY A 287 8.66 10.42 11.45
N THR A 288 8.38 9.31 10.78
CA THR A 288 7.96 9.25 9.38
C THR A 288 6.43 9.19 9.28
N PRO A 289 5.84 9.64 8.16
CA PRO A 289 4.41 9.47 7.93
C PRO A 289 4.02 7.99 7.88
N SER A 290 2.80 7.67 8.31
CA SER A 290 2.23 6.32 8.22
C SER A 290 0.93 6.33 7.45
N PHE A 291 0.82 5.51 6.41
CA PHE A 291 -0.37 5.44 5.59
C PHE A 291 -1.56 4.88 6.37
N LEU A 292 -2.71 5.54 6.31
CA LEU A 292 -3.94 5.12 6.99
C LEU A 292 -5.01 4.59 6.03
N GLY A 293 -4.72 4.59 4.73
CA GLY A 293 -5.65 4.17 3.67
C GLY A 293 -6.08 5.32 2.78
N TYR A 294 -6.96 5.02 1.84
CA TYR A 294 -7.57 6.00 0.95
C TYR A 294 -9.04 5.68 0.73
N GLN A 295 -9.79 6.68 0.29
CA GLN A 295 -11.17 6.53 -0.19
C GLN A 295 -11.35 7.30 -1.49
N LEU A 296 -12.41 6.99 -2.24
CA LEU A 296 -12.75 7.74 -3.44
C LEU A 296 -13.81 8.80 -3.11
N VAL A 297 -13.54 10.05 -3.44
CA VAL A 297 -14.49 11.17 -3.38
C VAL A 297 -14.81 11.56 -4.81
N GLU A 298 -16.04 11.30 -5.25
CA GLU A 298 -16.45 11.51 -6.65
C GLU A 298 -15.54 10.79 -7.68
N GLY A 299 -14.96 9.66 -7.26
CA GLY A 299 -14.01 8.88 -8.06
C GLY A 299 -12.54 9.28 -7.87
N TYR A 300 -12.24 10.47 -7.33
CA TYR A 300 -10.88 10.92 -7.09
C TYR A 300 -10.32 10.36 -5.78
N PRO A 301 -9.03 9.96 -5.74
CA PRO A 301 -8.44 9.40 -4.54
C PRO A 301 -8.18 10.48 -3.48
N LYS A 302 -8.74 10.25 -2.29
CA LYS A 302 -8.42 10.96 -1.05
C LYS A 302 -7.58 10.06 -0.17
N PHE A 303 -6.27 10.27 -0.19
CA PHE A 303 -5.31 9.57 0.65
C PHE A 303 -5.36 10.10 2.08
N ARG A 304 -5.10 9.23 3.04
CA ARG A 304 -5.03 9.55 4.47
C ARG A 304 -3.77 8.95 5.06
N TYR A 305 -3.05 9.74 5.83
CA TYR A 305 -1.84 9.30 6.53
C TYR A 305 -1.65 10.10 7.82
N SER A 306 -0.88 9.58 8.77
CA SER A 306 -0.56 10.26 10.03
C SER A 306 0.88 10.73 10.07
N LEU A 307 1.15 11.86 10.71
CA LEU A 307 2.49 12.31 11.09
C LEU A 307 2.45 12.83 12.53
N GLY A 308 3.12 12.13 13.44
CA GLY A 308 2.94 12.34 14.88
C GLY A 308 1.47 12.14 15.29
N LYS A 309 0.90 13.12 16.00
CA LYS A 309 -0.51 13.12 16.42
C LYS A 309 -1.48 13.63 15.33
N HIS A 310 -0.96 14.10 14.19
CA HIS A 310 -1.76 14.73 13.16
C HIS A 310 -2.20 13.71 12.13
N THR A 311 -3.47 13.78 11.73
CA THR A 311 -4.00 13.11 10.54
C THR A 311 -4.01 14.10 9.38
N ILE A 312 -3.44 13.67 8.27
CA ILE A 312 -3.40 14.42 7.01
C ILE A 312 -4.30 13.71 6.02
N THR A 313 -5.11 14.48 5.30
CA THR A 313 -5.77 13.98 4.08
C THR A 313 -5.28 14.75 2.88
N GLU A 314 -5.17 14.06 1.74
CA GLU A 314 -4.76 14.61 0.46
C GLU A 314 -5.72 14.08 -0.62
N LEU A 315 -6.63 14.93 -1.09
CA LEU A 315 -7.49 14.67 -2.24
C LEU A 315 -6.78 15.15 -3.50
N ILE A 316 -6.56 14.26 -4.46
CA ILE A 316 -5.92 14.61 -5.73
C ILE A 316 -6.95 14.52 -6.86
N GLY A 317 -7.29 15.68 -7.41
CA GLY A 317 -8.22 15.84 -8.53
C GLY A 317 -7.64 16.66 -9.66
N MET A 318 -8.53 17.19 -10.50
CA MET A 318 -8.21 18.09 -11.61
C MET A 318 -8.73 19.49 -11.30
N ASN A 319 -8.10 20.51 -11.89
CA ASN A 319 -8.75 21.82 -11.99
C ASN A 319 -9.91 21.76 -13.02
N ASP A 320 -10.82 22.75 -12.98
CA ASP A 320 -12.01 22.78 -13.85
C ASP A 320 -11.67 22.68 -15.35
N LYS A 321 -10.54 23.29 -15.76
CA LYS A 321 -10.06 23.27 -17.14
C LYS A 321 -9.37 21.96 -17.54
N LYS A 322 -9.13 21.06 -16.58
CA LYS A 322 -8.39 19.80 -16.75
C LYS A 322 -6.99 19.99 -17.34
N THR A 323 -6.33 21.09 -16.99
CA THR A 323 -4.97 21.43 -17.43
C THR A 323 -3.90 21.11 -16.40
N GLY A 324 -4.29 20.65 -15.21
CA GLY A 324 -3.36 20.29 -14.15
C GLY A 324 -4.05 19.58 -13.00
N ILE A 325 -3.24 19.03 -12.11
CA ILE A 325 -3.73 18.34 -10.92
C ILE A 325 -3.87 19.32 -9.77
N VAL A 326 -4.89 19.11 -8.94
CA VAL A 326 -5.12 19.86 -7.70
C VAL A 326 -4.97 18.90 -6.53
N ARG A 327 -4.04 19.20 -5.63
CA ARG A 327 -3.83 18.46 -4.38
C ARG A 327 -4.44 19.28 -3.25
N THR A 328 -5.54 18.83 -2.68
CA THR A 328 -6.23 19.50 -1.58
C THR A 328 -5.96 18.77 -0.28
N PHE A 329 -5.40 19.49 0.69
CA PHE A 329 -4.93 18.98 1.95
C PHE A 329 -5.79 19.42 3.13
N THR A 330 -5.82 18.59 4.18
CA THR A 330 -6.26 19.00 5.52
C THR A 330 -5.32 18.42 6.56
N ILE A 331 -4.88 19.20 7.54
CA ILE A 331 -4.11 18.72 8.71
C ILE A 331 -4.99 18.85 9.96
N SER A 332 -5.16 17.73 10.68
CA SER A 332 -6.02 17.66 11.87
C SER A 332 -5.29 17.02 13.07
N PRO A 333 -5.20 17.68 14.23
CA PRO A 333 -5.64 19.05 14.47
C PRO A 333 -4.80 20.06 13.65
N PRO A 334 -5.35 21.22 13.27
CA PRO A 334 -4.58 22.23 12.54
C PRO A 334 -3.40 22.77 13.36
N THR A 335 -2.32 23.12 12.67
CA THR A 335 -1.04 23.51 13.29
C THR A 335 -0.15 24.24 12.28
N GLU A 336 0.88 24.93 12.74
CA GLU A 336 1.89 25.45 11.81
C GLU A 336 2.61 24.29 11.10
N ALA A 337 2.80 24.45 9.79
CA ALA A 337 3.41 23.44 8.95
C ALA A 337 4.20 24.08 7.81
N VAL A 338 5.16 23.32 7.29
CA VAL A 338 5.93 23.68 6.09
C VAL A 338 5.80 22.55 5.10
N LEU A 339 5.26 22.85 3.91
CA LEU A 339 5.27 21.93 2.78
C LEU A 339 6.40 22.34 1.83
N GLN A 340 7.36 21.44 1.60
CA GLN A 340 8.37 21.62 0.58
C GLN A 340 7.77 21.30 -0.79
N LEU A 341 7.59 22.33 -1.61
CA LEU A 341 7.24 22.20 -3.02
C LEU A 341 8.51 21.90 -3.82
N THR A 342 8.32 21.31 -5.00
CA THR A 342 9.40 20.94 -5.91
C THR A 342 9.23 21.67 -7.25
N PRO A 343 9.46 23.00 -7.27
CA PRO A 343 9.36 23.77 -8.49
C PRO A 343 10.39 23.28 -9.52
N SER A 344 9.98 23.22 -10.78
CA SER A 344 10.83 22.81 -11.90
C SER A 344 10.55 23.71 -13.10
N ALA A 345 11.43 23.67 -14.11
CA ALA A 345 11.17 24.36 -15.37
C ALA A 345 9.96 23.79 -16.14
N PHE A 346 9.50 22.60 -15.77
CA PHE A 346 8.44 21.87 -16.48
C PHE A 346 7.06 22.06 -15.85
N ALA A 347 6.96 22.63 -14.65
CA ALA A 347 5.70 22.80 -13.95
C ALA A 347 5.56 24.16 -13.28
N SER A 348 4.38 24.75 -13.40
CA SER A 348 3.94 25.86 -12.55
C SER A 348 3.22 25.31 -11.33
N ILE A 349 3.56 25.84 -10.15
CA ILE A 349 2.96 25.45 -8.87
C ILE A 349 2.31 26.68 -8.24
N ASN A 350 1.01 26.60 -7.98
CA ASN A 350 0.24 27.67 -7.34
C ASN A 350 -0.46 27.14 -6.09
N CYS A 351 -0.46 27.93 -5.01
CA CYS A 351 -1.10 27.59 -3.75
C CYS A 351 -2.18 28.62 -3.43
N ASP A 352 -3.32 28.18 -2.90
CA ASP A 352 -4.45 29.06 -2.53
C ASP A 352 -4.29 29.70 -1.14
N GLN A 353 -3.51 29.07 -0.27
CA GLN A 353 -3.23 29.49 1.10
C GLN A 353 -1.73 29.40 1.39
N GLY A 354 -1.32 30.03 2.50
CA GLY A 354 0.07 30.05 2.96
C GLY A 354 0.95 31.07 2.25
N LYS A 355 2.23 31.10 2.64
CA LYS A 355 3.23 32.02 2.10
C LYS A 355 4.34 31.23 1.41
N SER A 356 4.34 31.25 0.07
CA SER A 356 5.40 30.65 -0.74
C SER A 356 6.72 31.40 -0.59
N LYS A 357 7.82 30.65 -0.59
CA LYS A 357 9.20 31.16 -0.54
C LYS A 357 9.97 30.79 -1.82
N PRO A 358 10.99 31.58 -2.19
CA PRO A 358 11.80 31.29 -3.38
C PRO A 358 12.51 29.92 -3.35
N ASP A 359 12.74 29.36 -2.15
CA ASP A 359 13.34 28.03 -1.95
C ASP A 359 12.31 26.88 -2.04
N GLY A 360 11.10 27.16 -2.54
CA GLY A 360 10.03 26.19 -2.70
C GLY A 360 9.27 25.85 -1.42
N LYS A 361 9.57 26.49 -0.28
CA LYS A 361 8.80 26.25 0.95
C LYS A 361 7.45 26.98 0.90
N LEU A 362 6.39 26.27 1.23
CA LEU A 362 5.09 26.84 1.56
C LEU A 362 4.93 26.88 3.08
N LEU A 363 4.94 28.07 3.65
CA LEU A 363 4.69 28.26 5.08
C LEU A 363 3.18 28.36 5.34
N LEU A 364 2.65 27.50 6.21
CA LEU A 364 1.24 27.42 6.55
C LEU A 364 1.05 27.78 8.02
N SER A 365 0.19 28.76 8.31
CA SER A 365 -0.31 28.97 9.67
C SER A 365 -1.23 27.82 10.09
N ALA A 366 -1.56 27.74 11.38
CA ALA A 366 -2.58 26.80 11.86
C ALA A 366 -3.94 26.98 11.17
N LYS A 367 -4.28 28.20 10.73
CA LYS A 367 -5.51 28.44 9.95
C LYS A 367 -5.38 27.85 8.55
N ASP A 368 -4.28 28.13 7.86
CA ASP A 368 -4.04 27.68 6.48
C ASP A 368 -3.96 26.15 6.40
N SER A 369 -3.34 25.49 7.38
CA SER A 369 -3.18 24.03 7.38
C SER A 369 -4.47 23.24 7.60
N SER A 370 -5.52 23.90 8.10
CA SER A 370 -6.84 23.25 8.23
C SER A 370 -7.42 22.85 6.86
N HIS A 371 -7.13 23.64 5.82
CA HIS A 371 -7.51 23.37 4.44
C HIS A 371 -6.68 24.24 3.47
N PHE A 372 -5.92 23.62 2.57
CA PHE A 372 -5.19 24.31 1.52
C PHE A 372 -5.04 23.43 0.27
N SER A 373 -4.82 24.04 -0.88
CA SER A 373 -4.67 23.37 -2.16
C SER A 373 -3.41 23.79 -2.89
N VAL A 374 -2.81 22.83 -3.59
CA VAL A 374 -1.65 23.03 -4.48
C VAL A 374 -2.06 22.61 -5.89
N LEU A 375 -2.13 23.58 -6.80
CA LEU A 375 -2.33 23.37 -8.23
C LEU A 375 -0.97 23.18 -8.90
N ILE A 376 -0.85 22.11 -9.68
CA ILE A 376 0.36 21.78 -10.45
C ILE A 376 -0.03 21.62 -11.91
N THR A 377 0.43 22.54 -12.75
CA THR A 377 0.18 22.54 -14.20
C THR A 377 1.49 22.38 -14.97
N PRO A 378 1.53 21.62 -16.07
CA PRO A 378 2.69 21.62 -16.95
C PRO A 378 2.90 23.02 -17.53
N VAL A 379 4.16 23.41 -17.69
CA VAL A 379 4.52 24.58 -18.52
C VAL A 379 4.52 24.11 -19.98
N GLU A 380 3.83 24.84 -20.85
CA GLU A 380 3.88 24.56 -22.28
C GLU A 380 5.33 24.75 -22.77
N GLU A 381 5.89 23.72 -23.43
CA GLU A 381 7.16 23.85 -24.11
C GLU A 381 6.99 24.92 -25.21
N THR A 382 7.63 26.06 -25.05
CA THR A 382 7.82 27.00 -26.16
C THR A 382 8.73 26.29 -27.17
N ASN A 383 8.13 25.82 -28.28
CA ASN A 383 8.87 25.24 -29.40
C ASN A 383 9.96 26.18 -29.92
#